data_AF-A0A2G1WAP7-F1
#
_entry.id   AF-A0A2G1WAP7-F1
#
_cell.length_a   1.000
_cell.length_b   1.000
_cell.length_c   1.000
_cell.angle_alpha   90.00
_cell.angle_beta   90.00
_cell.angle_gamma   90.00
#
_symmetry.space_group_name_H-M   'P 1'
#
loop_
_entity.id
_entity.type
_entity.pdbx_description
1 polymer ?
#
loop_
_entity_poly.entity_id
_entity_poly.type
_entity_poly.pdbx_seq_one_letter_code
_entity_poly.pdbx_strand_id
1 'polypeptide(L)'
;MPYDGPIDLDTLVDLDSLAVDGVCHWTFFAFPLSTLDEHGLPSDPEAQRYIAAVQSTGVPIGIWLNGIADDTGYAAVTHENTSELNNAIAGLTQFPDSYAADLCERLFRNAASSGT
;
A
#
# COMPACT_ATOMS: atom_id res chain seq x y z
N MET A 1 -1.36 17.11 11.71
CA MET A 1 0.04 17.17 11.27
C MET A 1 0.22 16.06 10.25
N PRO A 2 0.89 16.29 9.11
CA PRO A 2 1.19 15.19 8.20
C PRO A 2 2.03 14.16 8.95
N TYR A 3 1.58 12.90 8.93
CA TYR A 3 2.34 11.80 9.49
C TYR A 3 3.62 11.62 8.68
N ASP A 4 4.78 11.76 9.34
CA ASP A 4 6.12 11.55 8.76
C ASP A 4 6.85 10.39 9.48
N GLY A 5 6.09 9.54 10.19
CA GLY A 5 6.65 8.37 10.86
C GLY A 5 7.00 7.25 9.86
N PRO A 6 7.97 6.39 10.20
CA PRO A 6 8.26 5.20 9.41
C PRO A 6 7.07 4.23 9.42
N ILE A 7 6.97 3.39 8.40
CA ILE A 7 6.03 2.26 8.41
C ILE A 7 6.45 1.31 9.54
N ASP A 8 5.49 0.97 10.39
CA ASP A 8 5.71 0.03 11.47
C ASP A 8 5.56 -1.39 10.92
N LEU A 9 6.68 -2.09 10.73
CA LEU A 9 6.71 -3.42 10.12
C LEU A 9 6.06 -4.51 11.00
N ASP A 10 6.07 -4.34 12.32
CA ASP A 10 5.54 -5.31 13.29
C ASP A 10 4.00 -5.33 13.29
N THR A 11 3.39 -4.19 12.96
CA THR A 11 1.93 -4.05 12.84
C THR A 11 1.39 -4.36 11.44
N LEU A 12 2.27 -4.68 10.47
CA LEU A 12 1.81 -5.11 9.15
C LEU A 12 1.18 -6.49 9.22
N VAL A 13 -0.03 -6.59 8.65
CA VAL A 13 -0.71 -7.86 8.51
C VAL A 13 -0.03 -8.68 7.41
N ASP A 14 0.27 -9.95 7.71
CA ASP A 14 0.77 -10.90 6.71
C ASP A 14 -0.38 -11.36 5.81
N LEU A 15 -0.71 -10.53 4.82
CA LEU A 15 -1.79 -10.79 3.87
C LEU A 15 -1.49 -11.97 2.94
N ASP A 16 -0.20 -12.26 2.74
CA ASP A 16 0.28 -13.35 1.91
C ASP A 16 -0.14 -14.72 2.50
N SER A 17 0.08 -14.93 3.80
CA SER A 17 -0.40 -16.13 4.50
C SER A 17 -1.92 -16.16 4.65
N LEU A 18 -2.59 -15.00 4.59
CA LEU A 18 -4.06 -14.91 4.65
C LEU A 18 -4.74 -15.08 3.29
N ALA A 19 -4.01 -15.03 2.18
CA ALA A 19 -4.52 -15.26 0.83
C ALA A 19 -4.85 -16.75 0.56
N VAL A 20 -5.15 -17.52 1.62
CA VAL A 20 -5.62 -18.90 1.55
C VAL A 20 -7.12 -18.85 1.27
N ASP A 21 -7.55 -19.53 0.20
CA ASP A 21 -8.96 -19.74 -0.16
C ASP A 21 -9.68 -18.55 -0.85
N GLY A 22 -9.02 -17.91 -1.83
CA GLY A 22 -9.72 -17.06 -2.81
C GLY A 22 -10.36 -15.77 -2.25
N VAL A 23 -9.99 -15.38 -1.03
CA VAL A 23 -10.41 -14.12 -0.42
C VAL A 23 -9.60 -12.98 -1.06
N CYS A 24 -10.25 -12.19 -1.90
CA CYS A 24 -9.65 -10.96 -2.42
C CYS A 24 -9.60 -9.90 -1.31
N HIS A 25 -8.40 -9.50 -0.90
CA HIS A 25 -8.18 -8.38 0.00
C HIS A 25 -8.57 -7.05 -0.66
N TRP A 26 -8.96 -6.06 0.16
CA TRP A 26 -9.32 -4.75 -0.36
C TRP A 26 -8.07 -3.89 -0.52
N THR A 27 -7.64 -3.73 -1.77
CA THR A 27 -6.44 -2.96 -2.13
C THR A 27 -6.76 -1.47 -2.20
N PHE A 28 -5.95 -0.63 -1.57
CA PHE A 28 -6.08 0.83 -1.68
C PHE A 28 -4.91 1.47 -2.42
N PHE A 29 -3.79 0.76 -2.53
CA PHE A 29 -2.59 1.24 -3.21
C PHE A 29 -1.86 0.08 -3.88
N ALA A 30 -1.30 0.32 -5.06
CA ALA A 30 -0.54 -0.65 -5.84
C ALA A 30 0.79 -0.03 -6.27
N PHE A 31 1.83 -0.85 -6.32
CA PHE A 31 3.18 -0.43 -6.68
C PHE A 31 3.94 -1.57 -7.37
N PRO A 32 4.92 -1.26 -8.23
CA PRO A 32 5.70 -2.28 -8.93
C PRO A 32 6.66 -2.99 -7.97
N LEU A 33 6.73 -4.33 -8.06
CA LEU A 33 7.62 -5.15 -7.22
C LEU A 33 9.10 -4.83 -7.43
N SER A 34 9.46 -4.35 -8.62
CA SER A 34 10.81 -3.88 -8.96
C SER A 34 11.28 -2.67 -8.14
N THR A 35 10.36 -1.98 -7.45
CA THR A 35 10.67 -0.83 -6.59
C THR A 35 10.63 -1.17 -5.11
N LEU A 36 10.71 -2.45 -4.75
CA LEU A 36 10.70 -2.89 -3.36
C LEU A 36 12.07 -2.75 -2.69
N ASP A 37 12.02 -2.38 -1.42
CA ASP A 37 13.14 -2.39 -0.50
C ASP A 37 13.33 -3.77 0.17
N GLU A 38 14.35 -3.93 1.01
CA GLU A 38 14.68 -5.20 1.70
C GLU A 38 13.54 -5.72 2.59
N HIS A 39 12.62 -4.83 2.98
CA HIS A 39 11.45 -5.14 3.80
C HIS A 39 10.17 -5.42 3.00
N GLY A 40 10.24 -5.47 1.66
CA GLY A 40 9.05 -5.69 0.82
C GLY A 40 8.09 -4.50 0.76
N LEU A 41 8.58 -3.30 1.10
CA LEU A 41 7.87 -2.03 0.96
C LEU A 41 8.36 -1.24 -0.25
N PRO A 42 7.53 -0.39 -0.88
CA PRO A 42 8.02 0.48 -1.95
C PRO A 42 9.15 1.38 -1.43
N SER A 43 10.26 1.48 -2.17
CA SER A 43 11.41 2.34 -1.84
C SER A 43 11.12 3.83 -2.07
N ASP A 44 10.01 4.15 -2.75
CA ASP A 44 9.60 5.54 -2.97
C ASP A 44 9.10 6.18 -1.66
N PRO A 45 9.66 7.33 -1.25
CA PRO A 45 9.34 7.95 0.04
C PRO A 45 7.91 8.48 0.13
N GLU A 46 7.28 8.84 -1.00
CA GLU A 46 5.87 9.26 -1.01
C GLU A 46 4.94 8.07 -0.84
N ALA A 47 5.27 6.93 -1.46
CA ALA A 47 4.56 5.68 -1.24
C ALA A 47 4.64 5.23 0.21
N GLN A 48 5.83 5.30 0.81
CA GLN A 48 6.01 4.96 2.22
C GLN A 48 5.19 5.89 3.12
N ARG A 49 5.24 7.20 2.89
CA ARG A 49 4.46 8.18 3.67
C ARG A 49 2.96 7.94 3.56
N TYR A 50 2.46 7.57 2.39
CA TYR A 50 1.04 7.29 2.21
C TYR A 50 0.59 6.06 2.99
N ILE A 51 1.35 4.96 2.87
CA ILE A 51 1.10 3.71 3.60
C ILE A 51 1.16 3.96 5.12
N ALA A 52 2.20 4.65 5.60
CA ALA A 52 2.38 4.93 7.01
C ALA A 52 1.30 5.87 7.57
N ALA A 53 0.84 6.84 6.77
CA ALA A 53 -0.28 7.71 7.15
C ALA A 53 -1.59 6.93 7.32
N VAL A 54 -1.87 5.97 6.42
CA VAL A 54 -3.04 5.08 6.58
C VAL A 54 -2.87 4.19 7.81
N GLN A 55 -1.70 3.59 8.02
CA GLN A 55 -1.40 2.76 9.19
C GLN A 55 -1.58 3.54 10.50
N SER A 56 -1.14 4.80 10.55
CA SER A 56 -1.25 5.66 11.73
C SER A 56 -2.69 5.95 12.15
N THR A 57 -3.67 5.69 11.30
CA THR A 57 -5.09 5.81 11.67
C THR A 57 -5.57 4.63 12.52
N GLY A 58 -4.74 3.59 12.69
CA GLY A 58 -5.05 2.37 13.44
C GLY A 58 -5.63 1.26 12.57
N VAL A 59 -5.71 1.45 11.25
CA VAL A 59 -6.18 0.41 10.32
C VAL A 59 -5.10 -0.67 10.17
N PRO A 60 -5.44 -1.96 10.33
CA PRO A 60 -4.50 -3.06 10.17
C PRO A 60 -4.23 -3.29 8.67
N ILE A 61 -3.27 -2.54 8.14
CA ILE A 61 -2.82 -2.66 6.77
C ILE A 61 -1.81 -3.81 6.65
N GLY A 62 -1.74 -4.40 5.46
CA GLY A 62 -0.71 -5.36 5.12
C GLY A 62 -0.22 -5.16 3.69
N ILE A 63 0.89 -5.82 3.39
CA ILE A 63 1.46 -5.83 2.06
C ILE A 63 1.23 -7.21 1.45
N TRP A 64 0.62 -7.21 0.27
CA TRP A 64 0.32 -8.41 -0.50
C TRP A 64 1.19 -8.43 -1.75
N LEU A 65 2.20 -9.28 -1.75
CA LEU A 65 3.18 -9.40 -2.83
C LEU A 65 2.83 -10.52 -3.82
N ASN A 66 2.28 -11.64 -3.36
CA ASN A 66 1.74 -12.70 -4.24
C ASN A 66 0.29 -12.39 -4.65
N GLY A 67 0.09 -11.20 -5.22
CA GLY A 67 -1.22 -10.70 -5.64
C GLY A 67 -1.68 -11.21 -7.01
N ILE A 68 -2.65 -10.50 -7.59
CA ILE A 68 -3.27 -10.87 -8.87
C ILE A 68 -2.31 -10.74 -10.05
N ALA A 69 -1.39 -9.77 -10.00
CA ALA A 69 -0.41 -9.54 -11.05
C ALA A 69 1.01 -9.85 -10.55
N ASP A 70 1.74 -10.66 -11.33
CA ASP A 70 3.08 -11.18 -11.00
C ASP A 70 4.15 -10.12 -10.70
N ASP A 71 3.98 -8.89 -11.20
CA ASP A 71 4.96 -7.79 -11.03
C ASP A 71 4.42 -6.64 -10.15
N THR A 72 3.30 -6.85 -9.45
CA THR A 72 2.65 -5.81 -8.65
C THR A 72 2.48 -6.21 -7.20
N GLY A 73 2.99 -5.37 -6.30
CA GLY A 73 2.68 -5.41 -4.88
C GLY A 73 1.49 -4.51 -4.56
N TYR A 74 0.71 -4.92 -3.57
CA TYR A 74 -0.49 -4.21 -3.15
C TYR A 74 -0.43 -3.90 -1.66
N ALA A 75 -0.71 -2.65 -1.27
CA ALA A 75 -1.09 -2.35 0.10
C ALA A 75 -2.60 -2.53 0.23
N ALA A 76 -3.00 -3.37 1.16
CA ALA A 76 -4.37 -3.82 1.28
C ALA A 76 -4.76 -4.02 2.75
N VAL A 77 -6.06 -4.23 2.94
CA VAL A 77 -6.64 -4.65 4.22
C VAL A 77 -7.50 -5.88 3.98
N THR A 78 -7.76 -6.65 5.02
CA THR A 78 -8.76 -7.72 4.96
C THR A 78 -10.15 -7.13 4.71
N HIS A 79 -11.05 -7.94 4.13
CA HIS A 79 -12.38 -7.49 3.73
C HIS A 79 -13.18 -6.87 4.90
N GLU A 80 -13.00 -7.37 6.13
CA GLU A 80 -13.64 -6.84 7.33
C GLU A 80 -13.24 -5.39 7.67
N ASN A 81 -12.02 -4.98 7.35
CA ASN A 81 -11.51 -3.64 7.65
C ASN A 81 -11.74 -2.63 6.50
N THR A 82 -12.45 -3.02 5.44
CA THR A 82 -12.72 -2.15 4.28
C THR A 82 -13.39 -0.83 4.68
N SER A 83 -14.36 -0.87 5.59
CA SER A 83 -15.05 0.36 6.05
C SER A 83 -14.13 1.28 6.85
N GLU A 84 -13.26 0.72 7.68
CA GLU A 84 -12.29 1.49 8.47
C GLU A 84 -11.23 2.12 7.58
N LEU A 85 -10.74 1.38 6.58
CA LEU A 85 -9.82 1.89 5.57
C LEU A 85 -10.43 3.08 4.80
N ASN A 86 -11.68 2.96 4.32
CA ASN A 86 -12.31 4.06 3.59
C ASN A 86 -12.48 5.31 4.48
N ASN A 87 -12.81 5.12 5.75
CA ASN A 87 -12.91 6.23 6.71
C ASN A 87 -11.54 6.85 7.00
N ALA A 88 -10.50 6.03 7.17
CA ALA A 88 -9.12 6.48 7.33
C ALA A 88 -8.65 7.33 6.15
N ILE A 89 -8.84 6.85 4.91
CA ILE A 89 -8.48 7.57 3.69
C ILE A 89 -9.27 8.89 3.60
N ALA A 90 -10.58 8.87 3.87
CA ALA A 90 -11.40 10.09 3.88
C ALA A 90 -10.96 11.09 4.97
N GLY A 91 -10.43 10.61 6.09
CA GLY A 91 -9.87 11.44 7.16
C GLY A 91 -8.51 12.05 6.83
N LEU A 92 -7.77 11.50 5.86
CA LEU A 92 -6.47 11.98 5.43
C LEU A 92 -6.60 13.15 4.43
N THR A 93 -7.16 14.28 4.87
CA THR A 93 -7.40 15.48 4.04
C THR A 93 -6.13 16.14 3.46
N GLN A 94 -4.95 15.66 3.84
CA GLN A 94 -3.66 16.12 3.34
C GLN A 94 -3.29 15.52 1.98
N PHE A 95 -3.94 14.42 1.58
CA PHE A 95 -3.76 13.80 0.27
C PHE A 95 -5.01 14.06 -0.57
N PRO A 96 -4.88 14.47 -1.85
CA PRO A 96 -6.03 14.58 -2.74
C PRO A 96 -6.67 13.21 -3.01
N ASP A 97 -7.96 13.19 -3.36
CA ASP A 97 -8.68 11.94 -3.66
C ASP A 97 -7.99 11.07 -4.73
N SER A 98 -7.32 11.71 -5.70
CA SER A 98 -6.57 11.02 -6.76
C SER A 98 -5.11 10.71 -6.41
N TYR A 99 -4.65 10.98 -5.19
CA TYR A 99 -3.24 10.87 -4.81
C TYR A 99 -2.69 9.46 -5.03
N ALA A 100 -3.39 8.44 -4.53
CA ALA A 100 -2.99 7.05 -4.66
C ALA A 100 -2.89 6.62 -6.14
N ALA A 101 -3.83 7.08 -6.98
CA ALA A 101 -3.84 6.78 -8.40
C ALA A 101 -2.69 7.46 -9.16
N ASP A 102 -2.45 8.75 -8.90
CA ASP A 102 -1.36 9.51 -9.51
C ASP A 102 0.02 8.96 -9.12
N LEU A 103 0.18 8.64 -7.83
CA LEU A 103 1.41 8.05 -7.30
C LEU A 103 1.65 6.66 -7.89
N CYS A 104 0.61 5.81 -7.97
CA CYS A 104 0.69 4.50 -8.63
C CYS A 104 1.14 4.65 -10.09
N GLU A 105 0.47 5.48 -10.89
CA GLU A 105 0.83 5.70 -12.29
C GLU A 105 2.29 6.16 -12.43
N ARG A 106 2.74 7.07 -11.55
CA ARG A 106 4.11 7.57 -11.53
C ARG A 106 5.12 6.47 -11.22
N LEU A 107 4.84 5.61 -10.23
CA LEU A 107 5.72 4.50 -9.87
C LEU A 107 5.86 3.50 -11.02
N PHE A 108 4.75 3.08 -11.62
CA PHE A 108 4.77 2.17 -12.77
C PHE A 108 5.47 2.78 -13.98
N ARG A 109 5.27 4.08 -14.26
CA ARG A 109 5.98 4.79 -15.33
C ARG A 109 7.49 4.84 -15.08
N ASN A 110 7.91 5.10 -13.85
CA ASN A 110 9.32 5.14 -13.49
C ASN A 110 9.96 3.75 -13.58
N ALA A 111 9.30 2.70 -13.07
CA ALA A 111 9.76 1.32 -13.19
C ALA A 111 9.93 0.89 -14.65
N ALA A 112 8.96 1.24 -15.52
CA ALA A 112 9.06 0.98 -16.95
C ALA A 112 10.21 1.75 -17.65
N SER A 113 10.59 2.92 -17.12
CA SER A 113 11.66 3.75 -17.69
C SER A 113 13.05 3.35 -17.20
N SER A 114 13.16 2.70 -16.04
CA SER A 114 14.42 2.18 -15.49
C SER A 114 14.83 0.83 -16.08
N GLY A 115 13.96 0.17 -16.85
CA GLY A 115 14.30 -1.01 -17.64
C GLY A 115 14.90 -0.65 -19.00
N THR A 116 16.13 -0.12 -19.03
CA THR A 116 16.94 -0.01 -20.27
C THR A 116 18.39 -0.38 -20.02
#